data_AF-A0A328TYW3-F1
#
_entry.id   AF-A0A328TYW3-F1
#
_cell.length_a   1.000
_cell.length_b   1.000
_cell.length_c   1.000
_cell.angle_alpha   90.00
_cell.angle_beta   90.00
_cell.angle_gamma   90.00
#
_symmetry.space_group_name_H-M   'P 1'
#
loop_
_entity.id
_entity.type
_entity.pdbx_description
1 polymer ?
#
loop_
_entity_poly.entity_id
_entity_poly.type
_entity_poly.pdbx_seq_one_letter_code
_entity_poly.pdbx_strand_id
1 'polypeptide(L)'
;MPLPYSALQESMRIIHDTAAGESNAEAFYRRLLELAPSEEERTIISSIRDDERRHLQILREIYLAFTGKEVQVSVPISVYNEATSYEGALKQALYTKWRMIEQAGSILAAMPTGYYQNLLAKIAVDNVAIVSKWNYLLISLLHS
;
A
#
# COMPACT_ATOMS: atom_id res chain seq x y z
N MET A 1 -4.44 -24.12 -17.16
CA MET A 1 -4.03 -23.31 -18.33
C MET A 1 -2.84 -22.48 -17.88
N PRO A 2 -1.64 -22.58 -18.51
CA PRO A 2 -0.55 -21.68 -18.16
C PRO A 2 -1.02 -20.25 -18.39
N LEU A 3 -0.80 -19.39 -17.40
CA LEU A 3 -1.17 -17.98 -17.47
C LEU A 3 -0.34 -17.33 -18.58
N PRO A 4 -0.94 -16.48 -19.43
CA PRO A 4 -0.19 -15.83 -20.50
C PRO A 4 0.96 -15.04 -19.89
N TYR A 5 2.17 -15.21 -20.43
CA TYR A 5 3.41 -14.57 -19.96
C TYR A 5 3.27 -13.06 -19.73
N SER A 6 2.41 -12.40 -20.52
CA SER A 6 2.06 -10.98 -20.37
C SER A 6 1.40 -10.63 -19.03
N ALA A 7 0.60 -11.52 -18.44
CA ALA A 7 -0.09 -11.27 -17.17
C ALA A 7 0.87 -11.28 -15.98
N LEU A 8 1.86 -12.19 -15.99
CA LEU A 8 2.89 -12.23 -14.96
C LEU A 8 3.83 -11.02 -15.06
N GLN A 9 4.22 -10.64 -16.29
CA GLN A 9 5.05 -9.45 -16.51
C GLN A 9 4.33 -8.17 -16.04
N GLU A 10 3.05 -8.02 -16.35
CA GLU A 10 2.25 -6.88 -15.88
C GLU A 10 2.11 -6.89 -14.35
N SER A 11 1.93 -8.06 -13.74
CA SER A 11 1.87 -8.19 -12.28
C SER A 11 3.18 -7.76 -11.61
N MET A 12 4.34 -8.11 -12.21
CA MET A 12 5.64 -7.65 -11.71
C MET A 12 5.82 -6.14 -11.86
N ARG A 13 5.28 -5.54 -12.92
CA ARG A 13 5.25 -4.08 -13.08
C ARG A 13 4.41 -3.42 -11.98
N ILE A 14 3.21 -3.94 -11.71
CA ILE A 14 2.35 -3.42 -10.64
C ILE A 14 3.03 -3.56 -9.27
N ILE A 15 3.59 -4.73 -8.95
CA ILE A 15 4.31 -4.97 -7.69
C ILE A 15 5.49 -4.00 -7.53
N HIS A 16 6.26 -3.77 -8.61
CA HIS A 16 7.34 -2.80 -8.62
C HIS A 16 6.83 -1.39 -8.28
N ASP A 17 5.80 -0.92 -8.98
CA ASP A 17 5.27 0.42 -8.82
C ASP A 17 4.66 0.64 -7.42
N THR A 18 3.99 -0.39 -6.89
CA THR A 18 3.49 -0.39 -5.50
C THR A 18 4.64 -0.30 -4.49
N ALA A 19 5.66 -1.15 -4.62
CA ALA A 19 6.80 -1.16 -3.71
C ALA A 19 7.60 0.16 -3.79
N ALA A 20 7.75 0.73 -4.97
CA ALA A 20 8.38 2.04 -5.16
C ALA A 20 7.58 3.16 -4.49
N GLY A 21 6.23 3.12 -4.57
CA GLY A 21 5.35 4.04 -3.87
C GLY A 21 5.45 3.93 -2.34
N GLU A 22 5.37 2.71 -1.79
CA GLU A 22 5.46 2.46 -0.35
C GLU A 22 6.84 2.83 0.23
N SER A 23 7.91 2.69 -0.55
CA SER A 23 9.27 3.09 -0.15
C SER A 23 9.38 4.60 0.15
N ASN A 24 8.49 5.42 -0.42
CA ASN A 24 8.46 6.87 -0.24
C ASN A 24 7.45 7.33 0.84
N ALA A 25 6.74 6.40 1.49
CA ALA A 25 5.62 6.71 2.37
C ALA A 25 6.03 7.20 3.78
N GLU A 26 7.30 7.06 4.19
CA GLU A 26 7.75 7.47 5.54
C GLU A 26 7.52 8.95 5.83
N ALA A 27 7.81 9.83 4.87
CA ALA A 27 7.56 11.26 5.02
C ALA A 27 6.06 11.58 5.11
N PHE A 28 5.24 10.85 4.34
CA PHE A 28 3.79 10.97 4.33
C PHE A 28 3.19 10.58 5.69
N TYR A 29 3.56 9.42 6.23
CA TYR A 29 3.06 8.96 7.53
C TYR A 29 3.54 9.82 8.69
N ARG A 30 4.79 10.31 8.66
CA ARG A 30 5.27 11.28 9.65
C ARG A 30 4.37 12.51 9.69
N ARG A 31 4.03 13.06 8.52
CA ARG A 31 3.17 14.24 8.43
C ARG A 31 1.74 13.97 8.89
N LEU A 32 1.16 12.82 8.53
CA LEU A 32 -0.16 12.42 9.02
C LEU A 32 -0.20 12.34 10.55
N LEU A 33 0.84 11.79 11.18
CA LEU A 33 0.93 11.70 12.65
C LEU A 33 1.04 13.07 13.32
N GLU A 34 1.74 14.03 12.70
CA GLU A 34 1.80 15.42 13.18
C GLU A 34 0.45 16.12 13.10
N LEU A 35 -0.34 15.82 12.07
CA LEU A 35 -1.65 16.43 11.84
C LEU A 35 -2.78 15.76 12.64
N ALA A 36 -2.58 14.53 13.09
CA ALA A 36 -3.59 13.78 13.82
C ALA A 36 -3.94 14.48 15.15
N PRO A 37 -5.22 14.84 15.36
CA PRO A 37 -5.67 15.67 16.49
C PRO A 37 -5.78 14.89 17.82
N SER A 38 -5.82 13.56 17.78
CA SER A 38 -5.98 12.71 18.96
C SER A 38 -4.98 11.55 19.01
N GLU A 39 -4.72 11.03 20.22
CA GLU A 39 -3.87 9.85 20.42
C GLU A 39 -4.47 8.57 19.81
N GLU A 40 -5.80 8.46 19.76
CA GLU A 40 -6.49 7.36 19.09
C GLU A 40 -6.14 7.34 17.59
N GLU A 41 -6.25 8.48 16.92
CA GLU A 41 -5.93 8.60 15.50
C GLU A 41 -4.44 8.33 15.23
N ARG A 42 -3.55 8.85 16.09
CA ARG A 42 -2.11 8.57 16.01
C ARG A 42 -1.79 7.09 16.15
N THR A 43 -2.50 6.40 17.05
CA THR A 43 -2.36 4.95 17.25
C THR A 43 -2.80 4.18 16.02
N ILE A 44 -3.95 4.53 15.44
CA ILE A 44 -4.47 3.89 14.23
C ILE A 44 -3.50 4.12 13.05
N ILE A 45 -3.08 5.37 12.81
CA ILE A 45 -2.16 5.72 11.72
C ILE A 45 -0.80 5.01 11.88
N SER A 46 -0.28 4.93 13.11
CA SER A 46 0.96 4.19 13.39
C SER A 46 0.81 2.71 13.05
N SER A 47 -0.31 2.09 13.42
CA SER A 47 -0.58 0.69 13.08
C SER A 47 -0.63 0.46 11.57
N ILE A 48 -1.22 1.39 10.81
CA ILE A 48 -1.27 1.30 9.35
C ILE A 48 0.15 1.41 8.78
N ARG A 49 0.94 2.42 9.18
CA ARG A 49 2.33 2.56 8.74
C ARG A 49 3.15 1.28 8.98
N ASP A 50 2.95 0.62 10.11
CA ASP A 50 3.69 -0.59 10.43
C ASP A 50 3.20 -1.81 9.61
N ASP A 51 1.91 -1.87 9.24
CA ASP A 51 1.39 -2.82 8.24
C ASP A 51 2.06 -2.61 6.87
N GLU A 52 2.12 -1.36 6.41
CA GLU A 52 2.72 -0.97 5.13
C GLU A 52 4.21 -1.29 5.03
N ARG A 53 4.97 -1.08 6.11
CA ARG A 53 6.39 -1.46 6.15
C ARG A 53 6.60 -2.95 5.92
N ARG A 54 5.69 -3.78 6.45
CA ARG A 54 5.71 -5.24 6.23
C ARG A 54 5.31 -5.58 4.80
N HIS A 55 4.29 -4.93 4.26
CA HIS A 55 3.87 -5.11 2.86
C HIS A 55 5.00 -4.78 1.90
N LEU A 56 5.71 -3.67 2.11
CA LEU A 56 6.87 -3.28 1.31
C LEU A 56 7.97 -4.36 1.30
N GLN A 57 8.27 -4.94 2.45
CA GLN A 57 9.26 -6.03 2.56
C GLN A 57 8.83 -7.25 1.72
N ILE A 58 7.55 -7.65 1.85
CA ILE A 58 6.98 -8.76 1.09
C ILE A 58 7.00 -8.48 -0.42
N LEU A 59 6.62 -7.27 -0.85
CA LEU A 59 6.60 -6.90 -2.27
C LEU A 59 8.01 -6.91 -2.88
N ARG A 60 9.02 -6.43 -2.14
CA ARG A 60 10.43 -6.50 -2.56
C ARG A 60 10.92 -7.94 -2.66
N GLU A 61 10.55 -8.80 -1.70
CA GLU A 61 10.87 -10.23 -1.73
C GLU A 61 10.29 -10.91 -2.98
N ILE A 62 9.00 -10.69 -3.26
CA ILE A 62 8.34 -11.24 -4.44
C ILE A 62 9.00 -10.71 -5.72
N TYR A 63 9.21 -9.40 -5.83
CA TYR A 63 9.80 -8.81 -7.03
C TYR A 63 11.20 -9.37 -7.30
N LEU A 64 12.04 -9.46 -6.27
CA LEU A 64 13.39 -10.01 -6.37
C LEU A 64 13.35 -11.49 -6.79
N ALA A 65 12.46 -12.29 -6.20
CA ALA A 65 12.34 -13.71 -6.51
C ALA A 65 11.97 -13.98 -7.97
N PHE A 66 11.12 -13.16 -8.56
CA PHE A 66 10.62 -13.36 -9.94
C PHE A 66 11.48 -12.68 -11.00
N THR A 67 12.20 -11.61 -10.66
CA THR A 67 12.94 -10.79 -11.64
C THR A 67 14.46 -10.87 -11.49
N GLY A 68 14.95 -11.32 -10.33
CA GLY A 68 16.37 -11.24 -9.97
C GLY A 68 16.88 -9.82 -9.75
N LYS A 69 15.99 -8.82 -9.63
CA LYS A 69 16.33 -7.40 -9.48
C LYS A 69 15.73 -6.85 -8.21
N GLU A 70 16.41 -5.89 -7.60
CA GLU A 70 15.84 -5.09 -6.52
C GLU A 70 14.90 -4.02 -7.09
N VAL A 71 13.88 -3.64 -6.30
CA VAL A 71 13.00 -2.51 -6.62
C VAL A 71 13.83 -1.23 -6.54
N GLN A 72 14.00 -0.55 -7.67
CA GLN A 72 14.72 0.72 -7.70
C GLN A 72 13.78 1.87 -7.35
N VAL A 73 14.13 2.62 -6.31
CA VAL A 73 13.42 3.86 -5.97
C VAL A 73 14.01 4.98 -6.83
N SER A 74 13.49 5.15 -8.04
CA SER A 74 13.87 6.28 -8.88
C SER A 74 13.13 7.53 -8.40
N VAL A 75 13.83 8.34 -7.59
CA VAL A 75 13.41 9.66 -7.09
C VAL A 75 12.37 9.58 -5.95
N PRO A 76 12.53 10.39 -4.87
CA PRO A 76 11.43 10.59 -3.94
C PRO A 76 10.30 11.27 -4.69
N ILE A 77 9.25 10.50 -5.03
CA ILE A 77 7.99 11.12 -5.40
C ILE A 77 7.56 11.84 -4.13
N SER A 78 7.61 13.18 -4.10
CA SER A 78 7.05 13.93 -2.99
C SER A 78 5.54 13.77 -3.06
N VAL A 79 5.03 12.67 -2.51
CA VAL A 79 3.60 12.34 -2.55
C VAL A 79 2.80 13.29 -1.66
N TYR A 80 3.48 14.06 -0.81
CA TYR A 80 2.86 15.08 0.01
C TYR A 80 3.11 16.47 -0.58
N ASN A 81 2.06 17.03 -1.16
CA ASN A 81 2.00 18.46 -1.40
C ASN A 81 1.69 19.12 -0.05
N GLU A 82 2.51 20.05 0.43
CA GLU A 82 2.29 20.74 1.71
C GLU A 82 0.91 21.43 1.81
N ALA A 83 0.25 21.62 0.66
CA ALA A 83 -1.10 22.14 0.51
C ALA A 83 -2.23 21.16 0.91
N THR A 84 -1.97 19.89 1.24
CA THR A 84 -3.04 18.91 1.52
C THR A 84 -3.49 18.97 2.98
N SER A 85 -4.78 19.24 3.23
CA SER A 85 -5.39 19.16 4.57
C SER A 85 -5.30 17.74 5.15
N TYR A 86 -5.47 17.61 6.48
CA TYR A 86 -5.49 16.29 7.13
C TYR A 86 -6.53 15.35 6.50
N GLU A 87 -7.77 15.82 6.34
CA GLU A 87 -8.83 15.09 5.63
C GLU A 87 -8.43 14.71 4.20
N GLY A 88 -7.82 15.64 3.45
CA GLY A 88 -7.34 15.39 2.08
C GLY A 88 -6.29 14.29 2.04
N ALA A 89 -5.38 14.26 3.02
CA ALA A 89 -4.35 13.25 3.13
C ALA A 89 -4.92 11.87 3.48
N LEU A 90 -5.91 11.80 4.38
CA LEU A 90 -6.63 10.57 4.69
C LEU A 90 -7.37 10.01 3.46
N LYS A 91 -8.07 10.87 2.70
CA LYS A 91 -8.73 10.46 1.45
C LYS A 91 -7.73 9.94 0.42
N GLN A 92 -6.59 10.60 0.26
CA GLN A 92 -5.54 10.16 -0.64
C GLN A 92 -4.99 8.77 -0.24
N ALA A 93 -4.73 8.54 1.05
CA ALA A 93 -4.29 7.24 1.55
C ALA A 93 -5.33 6.14 1.31
N LEU A 94 -6.61 6.43 1.58
CA LEU A 94 -7.73 5.55 1.31
C LEU A 94 -7.80 5.13 -0.17
N TYR A 95 -7.75 6.09 -1.10
CA TYR A 95 -7.85 5.80 -2.53
C TYR A 95 -6.67 4.96 -3.03
N THR A 96 -5.47 5.19 -2.52
CA THR A 96 -4.30 4.36 -2.86
C THR A 96 -4.55 2.90 -2.47
N LYS A 97 -5.03 2.66 -1.24
CA LYS A 97 -5.30 1.30 -0.75
C LYS A 97 -6.47 0.64 -1.47
N TRP A 98 -7.51 1.41 -1.79
CA TRP A 98 -8.64 0.93 -2.61
C TRP A 98 -8.15 0.40 -3.96
N ARG A 99 -7.35 1.17 -4.69
CA ARG A 99 -6.82 0.75 -6.01
C ARG A 99 -6.02 -0.56 -5.94
N MET A 100 -5.27 -0.76 -4.85
CA MET A 100 -4.54 -2.02 -4.64
C MET A 100 -5.49 -3.22 -4.49
N ILE A 101 -6.61 -3.04 -3.81
CA ILE A 101 -7.64 -4.09 -3.66
C ILE A 101 -8.28 -4.42 -5.02
N GLU A 102 -8.60 -3.41 -5.83
CA GLU A 102 -9.15 -3.61 -7.18
C GLU A 102 -8.19 -4.38 -8.09
N GLN A 103 -6.88 -4.15 -7.95
CA GLN A 103 -5.85 -4.83 -8.74
C GLN A 103 -5.51 -6.24 -8.20
N ALA A 104 -5.79 -6.53 -6.94
CA ALA A 104 -5.34 -7.75 -6.26
C ALA A 104 -5.81 -9.03 -6.96
N GLY A 105 -7.05 -9.06 -7.47
CA GLY A 105 -7.60 -10.24 -8.16
C GLY A 105 -6.79 -10.62 -9.40
N SER A 106 -6.43 -9.64 -10.23
CA SER A 106 -5.63 -9.84 -11.45
C SER A 106 -4.22 -10.32 -11.13
N ILE A 107 -3.58 -9.71 -10.11
CA ILE A 107 -2.23 -10.08 -9.68
C ILE A 107 -2.25 -11.52 -9.13
N LEU A 108 -3.19 -11.83 -8.24
CA LEU A 108 -3.31 -13.18 -7.67
C LEU A 108 -3.55 -14.24 -8.74
N ALA A 109 -4.41 -13.95 -9.71
CA ALA A 109 -4.69 -14.84 -10.83
C ALA A 109 -3.45 -15.08 -11.70
N ALA A 110 -2.55 -14.11 -11.82
CA ALA A 110 -1.33 -14.20 -12.63
C ALA A 110 -0.15 -14.89 -11.91
N MET A 111 -0.24 -15.09 -10.61
CA MET A 111 0.85 -15.67 -9.80
C MET A 111 0.80 -17.20 -9.76
N PRO A 112 1.97 -17.89 -9.78
CA PRO A 112 2.03 -19.31 -9.49
C PRO A 112 1.46 -19.63 -8.11
N THR A 113 0.65 -20.69 -8.02
CA THR A 113 0.07 -21.14 -6.76
C THR A 113 1.16 -21.50 -5.74
N GLY A 114 1.00 -21.04 -4.50
CA GLY A 114 1.90 -21.36 -3.40
C GLY A 114 2.30 -20.13 -2.60
N TYR A 115 3.52 -20.14 -2.09
CA TYR A 115 4.03 -19.18 -1.10
C TYR A 115 3.82 -17.72 -1.52
N TYR A 116 4.29 -17.30 -2.70
CA TYR A 116 4.18 -15.90 -3.13
C TYR A 116 2.74 -15.45 -3.41
N GLN A 117 1.89 -16.34 -3.94
CA GLN A 117 0.46 -16.05 -4.09
C GLN A 117 -0.21 -15.85 -2.73
N ASN A 118 0.13 -16.66 -1.73
CA ASN A 118 -0.40 -16.53 -0.36
C ASN A 118 0.04 -15.23 0.31
N LEU A 119 1.28 -14.80 0.08
CA LEU A 119 1.79 -13.51 0.56
C LEU A 119 1.02 -12.33 -0.04
N LEU A 120 0.74 -12.36 -1.35
CA LEU A 120 -0.08 -11.35 -2.00
C LEU A 120 -1.53 -11.36 -1.50
N ALA A 121 -2.09 -12.55 -1.26
CA ALA A 121 -3.43 -12.68 -0.70
C ALA A 121 -3.49 -12.08 0.70
N LYS A 122 -2.45 -12.28 1.51
CA LYS A 122 -2.30 -11.65 2.83
C LYS A 122 -2.28 -10.13 2.73
N ILE A 123 -1.49 -9.56 1.82
CA ILE A 123 -1.48 -8.10 1.57
C ILE A 123 -2.88 -7.60 1.19
N ALA A 124 -3.57 -8.31 0.28
CA ALA A 124 -4.90 -7.91 -0.16
C ALA A 124 -5.92 -7.89 1.00
N VAL A 125 -5.90 -8.91 1.87
CA VAL A 125 -6.77 -8.96 3.06
C VAL A 125 -6.43 -7.86 4.06
N ASP A 126 -5.13 -7.63 4.32
CA ASP A 126 -4.70 -6.55 5.20
C ASP A 126 -5.14 -5.18 4.68
N ASN A 127 -5.07 -4.96 3.37
CA ASN A 127 -5.51 -3.71 2.76
C ASN A 127 -7.01 -3.45 2.96
N VAL A 128 -7.86 -4.48 3.01
CA VAL A 128 -9.27 -4.31 3.38
C VAL A 128 -9.39 -3.75 4.80
N ALA A 129 -8.63 -4.31 5.75
CA ALA A 129 -8.61 -3.81 7.13
C ALA A 129 -8.07 -2.37 7.20
N ILE A 130 -7.02 -2.05 6.44
CA ILE A 130 -6.45 -0.69 6.36
C ILE A 130 -7.48 0.30 5.79
N VAL A 131 -8.21 -0.07 4.73
CA VAL A 131 -9.32 0.74 4.19
C VAL A 131 -10.39 1.00 5.25
N SER A 132 -10.76 -0.02 6.04
CA SER A 132 -11.70 0.16 7.15
C SER A 132 -11.18 1.14 8.21
N LYS A 133 -9.88 1.07 8.56
CA LYS A 133 -9.25 2.02 9.49
C LYS A 133 -9.28 3.46 8.93
N TRP A 134 -8.99 3.66 7.64
CA TRP A 134 -9.10 4.98 7.02
C TRP A 134 -10.52 5.52 7.01
N ASN A 135 -11.51 4.68 6.70
CA ASN A 135 -12.92 5.08 6.77
C ASN A 135 -13.33 5.50 8.18
N TYR A 136 -12.88 4.76 9.20
CA TYR A 136 -13.11 5.14 10.60
C TYR A 136 -12.56 6.55 10.91
N LEU A 137 -11.30 6.81 10.52
CA LEU A 137 -10.65 8.12 10.70
C LEU A 137 -11.37 9.26 9.95
N LEU A 138 -11.91 8.99 8.76
CA LEU A 138 -12.69 9.99 8.01
C LEU A 138 -14.05 10.28 8.66
N ILE A 139 -14.71 9.26 9.23
CA ILE A 139 -15.99 9.42 9.91
C ILE A 139 -15.82 10.17 11.24
N SER A 140 -14.72 9.98 11.96
CA SER A 140 -14.46 10.71 13.20
C SER A 140 -14.36 12.22 12.97
N LEU A 141 -13.86 12.65 11.79
CA LEU A 141 -13.80 14.06 11.41
C LEU A 141 -15.17 14.72 11.22
N LEU A 142 -16.24 13.96 10.98
CA LEU A 142 -17.60 14.50 10.84
C LEU A 142 -18.23 14.89 12.19
N HIS A 143 -17.65 14.42 13.29
CA HIS A 143 -18.19 14.57 14.65
C HIS A 143 -17.28 15.41 15.55
N SER A 144 -16.16 15.90 15.02
CA SER A 144 -15.16 16.73 15.69
C SER A 144 -15.37 18.23 15.47
#